data_AF-Q4C849-F1
#
_entry.id   AF-Q4C849-F1
#
_cell.length_a   1.000
_cell.length_b   1.000
_cell.length_c   1.000
_cell.angle_alpha   90.00
_cell.angle_beta   90.00
_cell.angle_gamma   90.00
#
_symmetry.space_group_name_H-M   'P 1'
#
loop_
_entity.id
_entity.type
_entity.pdbx_description
1 polymer ?
#
loop_
_entity_poly.entity_id
_entity_poly.type
_entity_poly.pdbx_seq_one_letter_code
_entity_poly.pdbx_strand_id
1 'polypeptide(L)'
;MPLSLLSKKTIILIIAVITWIVWLTFLGIEGAFSHLINYWKIALTMLFGSMIAGGTSIGGGAVAFPVFTKVLHISPHDAKIFSLAIQSVGMTAAALTIYLSKIPVEWRVIPWASLGGIFGIFLGLDCLSPLLPPDILKISFTVMLTTFSVTLFILNQNHKRKKKININLG
;
A
#
# COMPACT_ATOMS: atom_id res chain seq x y z
N MET A 1 -2.03 22.44 -27.82
CA MET A 1 -0.73 22.16 -27.20
C MET A 1 -0.68 20.66 -26.91
N PRO A 2 0.10 19.85 -27.66
CA PRO A 2 -0.12 18.41 -27.68
C PRO A 2 0.47 17.76 -26.42
N LEU A 3 -0.40 17.10 -25.67
CA LEU A 3 -0.14 16.37 -24.43
C LEU A 3 0.57 15.03 -24.70
N SER A 4 1.57 15.01 -25.60
CA SER A 4 2.18 13.78 -26.13
C SER A 4 3.65 13.57 -25.73
N LEU A 5 4.21 14.44 -24.88
CA LEU A 5 5.63 14.43 -24.50
C LEU A 5 5.90 14.58 -23.00
N LEU A 6 4.87 14.49 -22.12
CA LEU A 6 5.16 14.43 -20.69
C LEU A 6 5.81 13.07 -20.39
N SER A 7 7.12 13.11 -20.14
CA SER A 7 7.84 11.94 -19.68
C SER A 7 7.16 11.39 -18.42
N LYS A 8 7.09 10.07 -18.27
CA LYS A 8 6.49 9.42 -17.07
C LYS A 8 7.05 10.01 -15.76
N LYS A 9 8.32 10.42 -15.77
CA LYS A 9 8.99 11.08 -14.64
C LYS A 9 8.39 12.45 -14.33
N THR A 10 8.05 13.24 -15.35
CA THR A 10 7.43 14.56 -15.21
C THR A 10 6.05 14.45 -14.56
N ILE A 11 5.25 13.45 -14.92
CA ILE A 11 3.93 13.20 -14.31
C ILE A 11 4.08 12.87 -12.81
N ILE A 12 5.02 11.98 -12.46
CA ILE A 12 5.29 11.60 -11.06
C ILE A 12 5.77 12.81 -10.25
N LEU A 13 6.65 13.63 -10.84
CA LEU A 13 7.18 14.83 -10.19
C LEU A 13 6.07 15.86 -9.94
N ILE A 14 5.16 16.05 -10.90
CA ILE A 14 3.99 16.93 -10.76
C ILE A 14 3.08 16.44 -9.63
N ILE A 15 2.76 15.14 -9.58
CA ILE A 15 1.93 14.56 -8.51
C ILE A 15 2.58 14.76 -7.14
N ALA A 16 3.89 14.54 -7.03
CA ALA A 16 4.63 14.75 -5.80
C ALA A 16 4.57 16.23 -5.39
N VAL A 17 4.87 17.15 -6.30
CA VAL A 17 4.85 18.60 -6.03
C VAL A 17 3.46 19.07 -5.60
N ILE A 18 2.39 18.63 -6.29
CA ILE A 18 1.01 18.96 -5.91
C ILE A 18 0.70 18.44 -4.50
N THR A 19 1.10 17.20 -4.18
CA THR A 19 0.84 16.60 -2.85
C THR A 19 1.53 17.41 -1.75
N TRP A 20 2.79 17.80 -1.96
CA TRP A 20 3.55 18.61 -0.99
C TRP A 20 2.98 20.03 -0.85
N ILE A 21 2.56 20.65 -1.95
CA ILE A 21 1.93 21.97 -1.93
C ILE A 21 0.61 21.92 -1.16
N VAL A 22 -0.25 20.93 -1.45
CA VAL A 22 -1.54 20.75 -0.75
C VAL A 22 -1.32 20.49 0.75
N TRP A 23 -0.32 19.68 1.11
CA TRP A 23 -0.01 19.44 2.51
C TRP A 23 0.46 20.70 3.25
N LEU A 24 1.35 21.47 2.63
CA LEU A 24 1.86 22.73 3.20
C LEU A 24 0.79 23.81 3.30
N THR A 25 -0.13 23.91 2.33
CA THR A 25 -1.21 24.90 2.37
C THR A 25 -2.27 24.56 3.40
N PHE A 26 -2.54 23.28 3.66
CA PHE A 26 -3.51 22.86 4.68
C PHE A 26 -3.02 23.03 6.13
N LEU A 27 -1.75 22.73 6.42
CA LEU A 27 -1.22 22.80 7.79
C LEU A 27 -0.51 24.11 8.13
N GLY A 28 -0.08 24.88 7.13
CA GLY A 28 0.85 25.99 7.32
C GLY A 28 2.27 25.50 7.65
N ILE A 29 3.27 26.35 7.41
CA ILE A 29 4.69 25.99 7.54
C ILE A 29 5.04 25.58 8.98
N GLU A 30 4.62 26.36 9.98
CA GLU A 30 4.92 26.05 11.39
C GLU A 30 4.18 24.80 11.90
N GLY A 31 2.92 24.61 11.48
CA GLY A 31 2.12 23.45 11.82
C GLY A 31 2.69 22.16 11.22
N ALA A 32 3.16 22.22 9.97
CA ALA A 32 3.77 21.08 9.27
C ALA A 32 5.08 20.64 9.93
N PHE A 33 5.98 21.59 10.27
CA PHE A 33 7.23 21.27 10.95
C PHE A 33 7.00 20.72 12.35
N SER A 34 6.07 21.30 13.12
CA SER A 34 5.71 20.80 14.45
C SER A 34 5.15 19.37 14.38
N HIS A 35 4.24 19.07 13.43
CA HIS A 35 3.72 17.71 13.25
C HIS A 35 4.80 16.72 12.80
N LEU A 36 5.72 17.14 11.93
CA LEU A 36 6.81 16.28 11.48
C LEU A 36 7.73 15.88 12.64
N ILE A 37 8.03 16.82 13.53
CA ILE A 37 8.87 16.57 14.72
C ILE A 37 8.12 15.68 15.72
N ASN A 38 6.86 15.99 16.01
CA ASN A 38 6.05 15.24 16.97
C ASN A 38 5.74 13.80 16.50
N TYR A 39 5.58 13.60 15.19
CA TYR A 39 5.21 12.31 14.58
C TYR A 39 6.29 11.73 13.66
N TRP A 40 7.56 12.06 13.90
CA TRP A 40 8.68 11.61 13.05
C TRP A 40 8.76 10.09 12.89
N LYS A 41 8.36 9.33 13.92
CA LYS A 41 8.31 7.86 13.89
C LYS A 41 7.31 7.34 12.86
N ILE A 42 6.18 8.03 12.68
CA ILE A 42 5.18 7.71 11.66
C ILE A 42 5.75 7.99 10.27
N ALA A 43 6.39 9.14 10.07
CA ALA A 43 7.04 9.50 8.81
C ALA A 43 8.11 8.47 8.41
N LEU A 44 8.98 8.08 9.37
CA LEU A 44 9.99 7.05 9.14
C LEU A 44 9.35 5.71 8.78
N THR A 45 8.29 5.30 9.48
CA THR A 45 7.55 4.07 9.17
C THR A 45 7.00 4.10 7.75
N MET A 46 6.45 5.24 7.32
CA MET A 46 5.90 5.40 5.98
C MET A 46 6.96 5.49 4.89
N LEU A 47 8.17 5.98 5.20
CA LEU A 47 9.29 5.91 4.27
C LEU A 47 9.55 4.45 3.86
N PHE A 48 9.72 3.56 4.83
CA PHE A 48 9.88 2.12 4.57
C PHE A 48 8.61 1.48 4.00
N GLY A 49 7.45 1.86 4.53
CA GLY A 49 6.15 1.39 4.06
C GLY A 49 5.92 1.67 2.58
N SER A 50 6.30 2.86 2.10
CA SER A 50 6.16 3.25 0.69
C SER A 50 7.09 2.47 -0.22
N MET A 51 8.31 2.15 0.21
CA MET A 51 9.23 1.30 -0.55
C MET A 51 8.68 -0.11 -0.71
N ILE A 52 8.17 -0.69 0.38
CA ILE A 52 7.57 -2.04 0.35
C ILE A 52 6.27 -2.04 -0.46
N ALA A 53 5.46 -0.98 -0.34
CA ALA A 53 4.25 -0.80 -1.13
C ALA A 53 4.55 -0.69 -2.64
N GLY A 54 5.61 0.02 -3.02
CA GLY A 54 6.01 0.15 -4.42
C GLY A 54 6.58 -1.15 -5.00
N GLY A 55 7.19 -1.99 -4.16
CA GLY A 55 7.78 -3.27 -4.57
C GLY A 55 6.84 -4.47 -4.49
N THR A 56 5.65 -4.33 -3.90
CA THR A 56 4.71 -5.45 -3.66
C THR A 56 3.26 -5.06 -3.93
N SER A 57 2.38 -6.04 -4.16
CA SER A 57 0.96 -5.81 -4.40
C SER A 57 0.11 -5.65 -3.11
N ILE A 58 0.72 -5.64 -1.92
CA ILE A 58 0.00 -5.59 -0.63
C ILE A 58 -0.30 -4.14 -0.19
N GLY A 59 0.46 -3.17 -0.70
CA GLY A 59 0.38 -1.76 -0.31
C GLY A 59 1.01 -1.43 1.06
N GLY A 60 1.02 -0.14 1.42
CA GLY A 60 1.78 0.37 2.57
C GLY A 60 1.19 -0.01 3.93
N GLY A 61 -0.09 -0.39 3.96
CA GLY A 61 -0.80 -0.83 5.18
C GLY A 61 -0.15 -2.03 5.85
N ALA A 62 0.51 -2.90 5.07
CA ALA A 62 1.23 -4.07 5.57
C ALA A 62 2.34 -3.73 6.56
N VAL A 63 3.00 -2.59 6.39
CA VAL A 63 4.08 -2.12 7.28
C VAL A 63 3.50 -1.17 8.33
N ALA A 64 2.61 -0.28 7.91
CA ALA A 64 1.98 0.71 8.77
C ALA A 64 1.29 0.08 9.99
N PHE A 65 0.43 -0.90 9.75
CA PHE A 65 -0.43 -1.46 10.77
C PHE A 65 0.33 -2.18 11.90
N PRO A 66 1.26 -3.13 11.67
CA PRO A 66 2.01 -3.77 12.75
C PRO A 66 2.92 -2.79 13.50
N VAL A 67 3.55 -1.82 12.80
CA VAL A 67 4.39 -0.82 13.45
C VAL A 67 3.54 0.12 14.31
N PHE A 68 2.39 0.58 13.82
CA PHE A 68 1.52 1.46 14.57
C PHE A 68 0.94 0.77 15.81
N THR A 69 0.52 -0.48 15.67
CA THR A 69 -0.18 -1.21 16.74
C THR A 69 0.73 -1.86 17.77
N LYS A 70 1.97 -2.24 17.41
CA LYS A 70 2.93 -2.90 18.30
C LYS A 70 4.09 -2.00 18.76
N VAL A 71 4.57 -1.09 17.90
CA VAL A 71 5.72 -0.22 18.24
C VAL A 71 5.21 1.10 18.81
N LEU A 72 4.25 1.74 18.14
CA LEU A 72 3.74 3.05 18.53
C LEU A 72 2.54 2.99 19.47
N HIS A 73 2.02 1.79 19.76
CA HIS A 73 0.89 1.56 20.66
C HIS A 73 -0.37 2.36 20.28
N ILE A 74 -0.52 2.67 19.00
CA ILE A 74 -1.72 3.32 18.44
C ILE A 74 -2.87 2.29 18.43
N SER A 75 -4.10 2.78 18.62
CA SER A 75 -5.29 1.95 18.52
C SER A 75 -5.33 1.21 17.17
N PRO A 76 -5.62 -0.10 17.14
CA PRO A 76 -5.75 -0.84 15.89
C PRO A 76 -6.90 -0.35 15.03
N HIS A 77 -7.90 0.31 15.63
CA HIS A 77 -8.94 1.00 14.87
C HIS A 77 -8.35 2.12 14.00
N ASP A 78 -7.55 3.00 14.60
CA ASP A 78 -6.97 4.15 13.91
C ASP A 78 -5.88 3.72 12.92
N ALA A 79 -5.07 2.72 13.31
CA ALA A 79 -4.08 2.12 12.41
C ALA A 79 -4.72 1.48 11.17
N LYS A 80 -5.90 0.86 11.33
CA LYS A 80 -6.68 0.29 10.21
C LYS A 80 -7.19 1.40 9.30
N ILE A 81 -7.83 2.43 9.84
CA ILE A 81 -8.34 3.56 9.04
C ILE A 81 -7.20 4.23 8.28
N PHE A 82 -6.08 4.48 8.95
CA PHE A 82 -4.89 5.02 8.33
C PHE A 82 -4.39 4.12 7.17
N SER A 83 -4.34 2.81 7.39
CA SER A 83 -3.92 1.83 6.38
C SER A 83 -4.85 1.84 5.16
N LEU A 84 -6.17 1.92 5.36
CA LEU A 84 -7.15 2.01 4.27
C LEU A 84 -7.03 3.32 3.50
N ALA A 85 -6.76 4.43 4.19
CA ALA A 85 -6.58 5.74 3.58
C ALA A 85 -5.33 5.78 2.69
N ILE A 86 -4.18 5.28 3.17
CA ILE A 86 -2.97 5.22 2.33
C ILE A 86 -3.13 4.25 1.16
N GLN A 87 -3.87 3.16 1.36
CA GLN A 87 -4.14 2.17 0.30
C GLN A 87 -5.01 2.78 -0.79
N SER A 88 -6.06 3.52 -0.43
CA SER A 88 -6.97 4.13 -1.41
C SER A 88 -6.24 5.14 -2.28
N VAL A 89 -5.38 5.99 -1.70
CA VAL A 89 -4.57 6.94 -2.46
C VAL A 89 -3.52 6.21 -3.31
N GLY A 90 -2.76 5.29 -2.70
CA GLY A 90 -1.65 4.60 -3.37
C GLY A 90 -2.10 3.71 -4.53
N MET A 91 -3.10 2.86 -4.31
CA MET A 91 -3.60 1.94 -5.36
C MET A 91 -4.33 2.69 -6.46
N THR A 92 -5.03 3.78 -6.14
CA THR A 92 -5.66 4.63 -7.17
C THR A 92 -4.60 5.34 -8.02
N ALA A 93 -3.52 5.85 -7.42
CA ALA A 93 -2.40 6.42 -8.14
C ALA A 93 -1.70 5.37 -9.04
N ALA A 94 -1.56 4.13 -8.56
CA ALA A 94 -1.03 3.03 -9.36
C ALA A 94 -1.97 2.68 -10.53
N ALA A 95 -3.28 2.59 -10.30
CA ALA A 95 -4.29 2.34 -11.34
C ALA A 95 -4.28 3.45 -12.41
N LEU A 96 -4.23 4.72 -12.00
CA LEU A 96 -4.09 5.85 -12.91
C LEU A 96 -2.79 5.76 -13.72
N THR A 97 -1.69 5.39 -13.09
CA THR A 97 -0.39 5.22 -13.76
C THR A 97 -0.45 4.09 -14.81
N ILE A 98 -1.10 2.97 -14.49
CA ILE A 98 -1.32 1.84 -15.41
C ILE A 98 -2.14 2.30 -16.62
N TYR A 99 -3.23 3.05 -16.36
CA TYR A 99 -4.10 3.60 -17.40
C TYR A 99 -3.36 4.58 -18.32
N LEU A 100 -2.65 5.57 -17.76
CA LEU A 100 -1.87 6.55 -18.53
C LEU A 100 -0.70 5.92 -19.28
N SER A 101 -0.09 4.87 -18.71
CA SER A 101 1.02 4.15 -19.35
C SER A 101 0.56 3.19 -20.45
N LYS A 102 -0.74 3.03 -20.69
CA LYS A 102 -1.33 2.10 -21.68
C LYS A 102 -0.78 0.67 -21.55
N ILE A 103 -0.59 0.21 -20.32
CA ILE A 103 -0.18 -1.18 -20.05
C ILE A 103 -1.36 -2.08 -20.47
N PRO A 104 -1.13 -3.19 -21.20
CA PRO A 104 -2.22 -4.11 -21.57
C PRO A 104 -2.84 -4.71 -20.30
N VAL A 105 -4.16 -4.55 -20.17
CA VAL A 105 -4.95 -5.07 -19.03
C VAL A 105 -6.08 -5.96 -19.56
N GLU A 106 -6.27 -7.11 -18.92
CA GLU A 106 -7.37 -8.02 -19.20
C GLU A 106 -8.68 -7.51 -18.58
N TRP A 107 -9.39 -6.68 -19.35
CA TRP A 107 -10.65 -6.06 -18.94
C TRP A 107 -11.76 -7.04 -18.52
N ARG A 108 -11.68 -8.30 -18.97
CA ARG A 108 -12.64 -9.35 -18.59
C ARG A 108 -12.51 -9.76 -17.13
N VAL A 109 -11.31 -9.66 -16.55
CA VAL A 109 -11.02 -10.09 -15.17
C VAL A 109 -11.37 -9.01 -14.16
N ILE A 110 -11.26 -7.74 -14.55
CA ILE A 110 -11.45 -6.60 -13.64
C ILE A 110 -12.82 -6.62 -12.95
N PRO A 111 -13.97 -6.80 -13.63
CA PRO A 111 -15.28 -6.79 -12.96
C PRO A 111 -15.40 -7.89 -11.90
N TRP A 112 -14.94 -9.10 -12.20
CA TRP A 112 -14.99 -10.23 -11.26
C TRP A 112 -14.08 -10.00 -10.05
N ALA A 113 -12.87 -9.48 -10.28
CA ALA A 113 -11.95 -9.12 -9.21
C ALA A 113 -12.48 -7.97 -8.35
N SER A 114 -13.07 -6.93 -8.97
CA SER A 114 -13.67 -5.80 -8.28
C SER A 114 -14.88 -6.19 -7.45
N LEU A 115 -15.77 -7.05 -7.96
CA LEU A 115 -16.91 -7.56 -7.21
C LEU A 115 -16.46 -8.34 -5.97
N GLY A 116 -15.48 -9.24 -6.12
CA GLY A 116 -14.90 -9.97 -4.99
C GLY A 116 -14.24 -9.03 -3.97
N GLY A 117 -13.55 -7.99 -4.45
CA GLY A 117 -12.92 -6.97 -3.60
C GLY A 117 -13.94 -6.14 -2.80
N ILE A 118 -14.99 -5.64 -3.44
CA ILE A 118 -16.06 -4.88 -2.79
C ILE A 118 -16.75 -5.75 -1.73
N PHE A 119 -17.11 -6.97 -2.10
CA PHE A 119 -17.75 -7.91 -1.19
C PHE A 119 -16.85 -8.25 0.01
N GLY A 120 -15.57 -8.48 -0.21
CA GLY A 120 -14.60 -8.75 0.84
C GLY A 120 -14.38 -7.56 1.79
N ILE A 121 -14.31 -6.33 1.26
CA ILE A 121 -14.21 -5.11 2.07
C ILE A 121 -15.48 -4.92 2.90
N PHE A 122 -16.66 -5.08 2.30
CA PHE A 122 -17.94 -4.95 3.00
C PHE A 122 -18.05 -5.97 4.14
N LEU A 123 -17.79 -7.25 3.87
CA LEU A 123 -17.76 -8.29 4.91
C LEU A 123 -16.70 -8.00 5.98
N GLY A 124 -15.52 -7.53 5.59
CA GLY A 124 -14.43 -7.23 6.52
C GLY A 124 -14.73 -6.05 7.45
N LEU A 125 -15.31 -4.97 6.91
CA LEU A 125 -15.59 -3.74 7.65
C LEU A 125 -16.90 -3.79 8.41
N ASP A 126 -17.99 -4.23 7.79
CA ASP A 126 -19.32 -4.12 8.39
C ASP A 126 -19.70 -5.36 9.19
N CYS A 127 -19.22 -6.56 8.80
CA CYS A 127 -19.47 -7.79 9.54
C CYS A 127 -18.31 -8.09 10.50
N LEU A 128 -17.06 -8.15 10.03
CA LEU A 128 -15.95 -8.61 10.87
C LEU A 128 -15.45 -7.55 11.85
N SER A 129 -15.27 -6.30 11.41
CA SER A 129 -14.66 -5.27 12.26
C SER A 129 -15.43 -4.94 13.55
N PRO A 130 -16.77 -4.88 13.60
CA PRO A 130 -17.47 -4.58 14.85
C PRO A 130 -17.54 -5.78 15.80
N LEU A 131 -17.42 -7.01 15.28
CA LEU A 131 -17.45 -8.24 16.08
C LEU A 131 -16.09 -8.58 16.72
N LEU A 132 -14.99 -8.05 16.21
CA LEU A 132 -13.64 -8.40 16.65
C LEU A 132 -13.07 -7.44 17.71
N PRO A 133 -12.66 -7.95 18.88
CA PRO A 133 -11.87 -7.18 19.84
C PRO A 133 -10.57 -6.65 19.21
N PRO A 134 -10.07 -5.49 19.67
CA PRO A 134 -8.83 -4.86 19.19
C PRO A 134 -7.62 -5.81 19.12
N ASP A 135 -7.49 -6.70 20.10
CA ASP A 135 -6.37 -7.65 20.18
C ASP A 135 -6.42 -8.71 19.08
N ILE A 136 -7.62 -9.23 18.78
CA ILE A 136 -7.81 -10.20 17.71
C ILE A 136 -7.50 -9.56 16.36
N LEU A 137 -7.94 -8.31 16.14
CA LEU A 137 -7.68 -7.58 14.90
C LEU A 137 -6.17 -7.41 14.64
N LYS A 138 -5.39 -7.09 15.67
CA LYS A 138 -3.92 -7.01 15.59
C LYS A 138 -3.27 -8.34 15.21
N ILE A 139 -3.73 -9.43 15.82
CA ILE A 139 -3.20 -10.78 15.61
C ILE A 139 -3.58 -11.27 14.20
N SER A 140 -4.84 -11.13 13.78
CA SER A 140 -5.31 -11.53 12.45
C SER A 140 -4.52 -10.86 11.33
N PHE A 141 -4.23 -9.56 11.46
CA PHE A 141 -3.42 -8.84 10.47
C PHE A 141 -1.98 -9.37 10.44
N THR A 142 -1.38 -9.61 11.61
CA THR A 142 -0.03 -10.18 11.71
C THR A 142 0.02 -11.56 11.04
N VAL A 143 -0.95 -12.43 11.33
CA VAL A 143 -1.02 -13.80 10.76
C VAL A 143 -1.17 -13.75 9.25
N MET A 144 -2.08 -12.93 8.73
CA MET A 144 -2.29 -12.78 7.28
C MET A 144 -1.01 -12.31 6.57
N LEU A 145 -0.31 -11.32 7.15
CA LEU A 145 0.96 -10.86 6.61
C LEU A 145 2.02 -11.95 6.66
N THR A 146 2.16 -12.65 7.78
CA THR A 146 3.14 -13.73 7.92
C THR A 146 2.88 -14.83 6.90
N THR A 147 1.64 -15.28 6.73
CA THR A 147 1.27 -16.28 5.72
C THR A 147 1.64 -15.79 4.32
N PHE A 148 1.28 -14.56 3.97
CA PHE A 148 1.62 -14.00 2.66
C PHE A 148 3.15 -13.92 2.44
N SER A 149 3.91 -13.46 3.45
CA SER A 149 5.36 -13.39 3.41
C SER A 149 5.98 -14.79 3.21
N VAL A 150 5.50 -15.80 3.93
CA VAL A 150 5.95 -17.19 3.79
C VAL A 150 5.64 -17.72 2.38
N THR A 151 4.43 -17.48 1.87
CA THR A 151 4.05 -17.89 0.50
C THR A 151 4.97 -17.26 -0.55
N LEU A 152 5.23 -15.95 -0.46
CA LEU A 152 6.16 -15.27 -1.37
C LEU A 152 7.58 -15.82 -1.26
N PHE A 153 8.04 -16.11 -0.05
CA PHE A 153 9.38 -16.65 0.18
C PHE A 153 9.55 -18.02 -0.49
N ILE A 154 8.58 -18.92 -0.31
CA ILE A 154 8.57 -20.24 -0.95
C ILE A 154 8.50 -20.11 -2.48
N LEU A 155 7.64 -19.22 -2.99
CA LEU A 155 7.50 -18.98 -4.43
C LEU A 155 8.82 -18.49 -5.05
N ASN A 156 9.49 -17.55 -4.40
CA ASN A 156 10.77 -17.00 -4.86
C ASN A 156 11.88 -18.07 -4.87
N GLN A 157 11.93 -18.93 -3.85
CA GLN A 157 12.88 -20.06 -3.84
C GLN A 157 12.63 -21.06 -4.98
N ASN A 158 11.37 -21.41 -5.23
CA ASN A 158 10.99 -22.32 -6.31
C ASN A 158 11.33 -21.73 -7.69
N HIS A 159 11.14 -20.43 -7.88
CA HIS A 159 11.50 -19.75 -9.13
C HIS A 159 13.02 -19.73 -9.36
N LYS A 160 13.82 -19.46 -8.31
CA LYS A 160 15.28 -19.56 -8.37
C LYS A 160 15.74 -21.00 -8.69
N ARG A 161 15.08 -22.01 -8.10
CA ARG A 161 15.38 -23.43 -8.36
C ARG A 161 15.10 -23.83 -9.80
N LYS A 162 13.94 -23.44 -10.37
CA LYS A 162 13.61 -23.72 -11.78
C LYS A 162 14.57 -23.03 -12.76
N LYS A 163 14.95 -21.77 -12.48
CA LYS A 163 15.92 -21.04 -13.30
C LYS A 163 17.29 -21.73 -13.33
N LYS A 164 17.75 -22.25 -12.19
CA LYS A 164 19.05 -22.97 -12.08
C LYS A 164 19.04 -24.30 -12.85
N ILE A 165 17.92 -25.02 -12.86
CA ILE A 165 17.79 -26.29 -13.61
C ILE A 165 17.83 -26.05 -15.13
N ASN A 166 17.13 -25.03 -15.64
CA ASN A 166 17.14 -24.72 -17.08
C ASN A 166 18.49 -24.21 -17.60
N ILE A 167 19.35 -23.64 -16.75
CA ILE A 167 20.71 -23.21 -17.14
C ILE A 167 21.69 -24.40 -17.19
N ASN A 168 21.43 -25.48 -16.44
CA ASN A 168 22.27 -26.68 -16.44
C ASN A 168 21.89 -27.69 -17.55
N LEU A 169 20.81 -27.44 -18.29
CA LEU A 169 20.26 -28.33 -19.33
C LEU A 169 20.35 -27.73 -20.75
N GLY A 170 20.91 -26.53 -20.91
CA GLY A 170 21.21 -25.89 -22.19
C GLY A 170 22.70 -25.58 -22.29
#